data_AF-A0A1I5MEI9-F1
#
_entry.id   AF-A0A1I5MEI9-F1
#
_cell.length_a   1.000
_cell.length_b   1.000
_cell.length_c   1.000
_cell.angle_alpha   90.00
_cell.angle_beta   90.00
_cell.angle_gamma   90.00
#
_symmetry.space_group_name_H-M   'P 1'
#
loop_
_entity.id
_entity.type
_entity.pdbx_description
1 polymer ?
#
loop_
_entity_poly.entity_id
_entity_poly.type
_entity_poly.pdbx_seq_one_letter_code
_entity_poly.pdbx_strand_id
1 'polypeptide(L)'
;MDIEVTYLRANARAGFLAILSAVATIALGYPSLAADPKPDAVVKNRNIDARIFLDDNIKADAALAADCLAEGKKWLDKNAAEAAASRKQDPQFFRDGGWDFERKYSIRSVVGDRYISVLRDDYMDTHGAHPNSDVNTIFGTRPRTSGSRSGRSSPRPPTMARP
;
A
#
# COMPACT_ATOMS: atom_id res chain seq x y z
N MET A 1 85.42 -7.36 8.98
CA MET A 1 85.32 -6.14 8.16
C MET A 1 83.94 -6.16 7.52
N ASP A 2 83.14 -5.22 7.98
CA ASP A 2 81.72 -4.99 7.71
C ASP A 2 81.38 -4.81 6.23
N ILE A 3 80.14 -5.14 5.84
CA ILE A 3 79.08 -4.16 5.55
C ILE A 3 77.77 -4.93 5.24
N GLU A 4 76.75 -4.67 6.06
CA GLU A 4 75.34 -4.92 5.75
C GLU A 4 74.94 -4.24 4.44
N VAL A 5 74.19 -4.94 3.58
CA VAL A 5 73.24 -4.27 2.68
C VAL A 5 71.91 -4.99 2.75
N THR A 6 71.05 -4.49 3.63
CA THR A 6 69.62 -4.77 3.69
C THR A 6 68.93 -4.18 2.46
N TYR A 7 68.37 -5.02 1.59
CA TYR A 7 67.33 -4.59 0.65
C TYR A 7 66.03 -5.33 0.97
N LEU A 8 65.11 -4.59 1.60
CA LEU A 8 63.69 -4.93 1.66
C LEU A 8 63.15 -5.06 0.23
N ARG A 9 62.80 -6.28 -0.19
CA ARG A 9 61.76 -6.47 -1.22
C ARG A 9 60.43 -6.67 -0.51
N ALA A 10 59.82 -5.54 -0.21
CA ALA A 10 58.47 -5.44 0.30
C ALA A 10 57.44 -5.93 -0.74
N ASN A 11 56.53 -6.77 -0.28
CA ASN A 11 55.11 -6.74 -0.60
C ASN A 11 54.64 -7.15 -2.01
N ALA A 12 54.82 -8.42 -2.37
CA ALA A 12 54.14 -9.05 -3.51
C ALA A 12 52.81 -9.76 -3.16
N ARG A 13 52.22 -9.53 -1.97
CA ARG A 13 51.03 -10.29 -1.50
C ARG A 13 49.84 -9.46 -1.01
N ALA A 14 49.89 -8.13 -1.15
CA ALA A 14 48.86 -7.23 -0.63
C ALA A 14 47.95 -6.62 -1.73
N GLY A 15 48.01 -7.10 -2.98
CA GLY A 15 47.22 -6.53 -4.09
C GLY A 15 45.87 -7.21 -4.36
N PHE A 16 45.71 -8.49 -4.00
CA PHE A 16 44.54 -9.28 -4.41
C PHE A 16 43.37 -9.28 -3.42
N LEU A 17 43.61 -8.95 -2.14
CA LEU A 17 42.57 -8.90 -1.12
C LEU A 17 41.81 -7.56 -1.07
N ALA A 18 42.36 -6.49 -1.64
CA ALA A 18 41.72 -5.17 -1.63
C ALA A 18 40.58 -5.04 -2.65
N ILE A 19 40.64 -5.78 -3.77
CA ILE A 19 39.66 -5.65 -4.88
C ILE A 19 38.36 -6.40 -4.58
N LEU A 20 38.41 -7.52 -3.85
CA LEU A 20 37.21 -8.27 -3.43
C LEU A 20 36.35 -7.52 -2.40
N SER A 21 36.96 -6.70 -1.54
CA SER A 21 36.25 -5.90 -0.55
C SER A 21 35.46 -4.73 -1.17
N ALA A 22 35.99 -4.13 -2.24
CA ALA A 22 35.36 -2.99 -2.90
C ALA A 22 34.13 -3.36 -3.76
N VAL A 23 34.04 -4.61 -4.25
CA VAL A 23 32.87 -5.08 -5.01
C VAL A 23 31.71 -5.47 -4.08
N ALA A 24 32.00 -5.96 -2.87
CA ALA A 24 30.99 -6.36 -1.90
C ALA A 24 30.18 -5.17 -1.35
N THR A 25 30.74 -3.96 -1.30
CA THR A 25 30.04 -2.76 -0.81
C THR A 25 29.14 -2.11 -1.88
N ILE A 26 29.45 -2.30 -3.17
CA ILE A 26 28.61 -1.78 -4.27
C ILE A 26 27.33 -2.62 -4.43
N ALA A 27 27.36 -3.91 -4.07
CA ALA A 27 26.19 -4.79 -4.13
C ALA A 27 25.12 -4.52 -3.06
N LEU A 28 25.48 -3.81 -1.97
CA LEU A 28 24.55 -3.46 -0.88
C LEU A 28 23.87 -2.09 -1.07
N GLY A 29 24.30 -1.33 -2.10
CA GLY A 29 23.81 0.02 -2.36
C GLY A 29 22.77 0.11 -3.48
N TYR A 30 22.34 -1.01 -4.06
CA TYR A 30 21.23 -0.94 -5.01
C TYR A 30 19.98 -0.47 -4.25
N PRO A 31 19.37 0.68 -4.63
CA PRO A 31 18.01 0.92 -4.21
C PRO A 31 17.22 -0.28 -4.70
N SER A 32 16.63 -1.03 -3.78
CA SER A 32 15.58 -1.97 -4.12
C SER A 32 14.57 -1.18 -4.94
N LEU A 33 14.53 -1.39 -6.27
CA LEU A 33 13.40 -0.98 -7.08
C LEU A 33 12.24 -1.84 -6.60
N ALA A 34 11.57 -1.35 -5.55
CA ALA A 34 10.28 -1.88 -5.14
C ALA A 34 9.40 -1.75 -6.39
N ALA A 35 9.09 -2.89 -7.01
CA ALA A 35 8.11 -2.91 -8.08
C ALA A 35 6.85 -2.22 -7.56
N ASP A 36 6.27 -1.33 -8.36
CA ASP A 36 5.04 -0.64 -7.99
C ASP A 36 4.03 -1.69 -7.52
N PRO A 37 3.32 -1.44 -6.40
CA PRO A 37 2.40 -2.41 -5.84
C PRO A 37 1.42 -2.83 -6.93
N LYS A 38 1.13 -4.13 -7.02
CA LYS A 38 0.14 -4.62 -7.99
C LYS A 38 -1.24 -4.06 -7.62
N PRO A 39 -1.99 -3.46 -8.56
CA PRO A 39 -3.36 -3.05 -8.30
C PRO A 39 -4.24 -4.23 -7.89
N ASP A 40 -5.11 -4.00 -6.92
CA ASP A 40 -6.09 -4.98 -6.43
C ASP A 40 -7.32 -5.08 -7.34
N ALA A 41 -7.61 -4.00 -8.08
CA ALA A 41 -8.52 -4.02 -9.22
C ALA A 41 -8.03 -3.06 -10.31
N VAL A 42 -8.32 -3.38 -11.56
CA VAL A 42 -7.94 -2.55 -12.72
C VAL A 42 -9.02 -2.59 -13.78
N VAL A 43 -9.32 -1.44 -14.37
CA VAL A 43 -10.04 -1.33 -15.64
C VAL A 43 -9.16 -0.54 -16.59
N LYS A 44 -8.65 -1.22 -17.62
CA LYS A 44 -7.80 -0.62 -18.64
C LYS A 44 -8.36 -0.84 -20.02
N ASN A 45 -8.61 0.25 -20.74
CA ASN A 45 -9.02 0.25 -22.14
C ASN A 45 -8.54 1.56 -22.79
N ARG A 46 -8.90 1.77 -24.07
CA ARG A 46 -8.45 2.97 -24.81
C ARG A 46 -8.95 4.31 -24.23
N ASN A 47 -10.02 4.29 -23.42
CA ASN A 47 -10.65 5.48 -22.86
C ASN A 47 -10.16 5.78 -21.44
N ILE A 48 -9.70 4.77 -20.70
CA ILE A 48 -9.34 4.92 -19.29
C ILE A 48 -8.33 3.84 -18.86
N ASP A 49 -7.39 4.22 -18.01
CA ASP A 49 -6.56 3.33 -17.18
C ASP A 49 -6.88 3.67 -15.72
N ALA A 50 -7.67 2.82 -15.06
CA ALA A 50 -8.15 3.06 -13.71
C ALA A 50 -7.75 1.93 -12.76
N ARG A 51 -7.20 2.28 -11.59
CA ARG A 51 -6.58 1.33 -10.65
C ARG A 51 -7.10 1.52 -9.23
N ILE A 52 -7.29 0.40 -8.52
CA ILE A 52 -7.57 0.38 -7.08
C ILE A 52 -6.41 -0.28 -6.35
N PHE A 53 -5.99 0.32 -5.24
CA PHE A 53 -5.01 -0.24 -4.32
C PHE A 53 -5.58 -0.30 -2.91
N LEU A 54 -5.34 -1.41 -2.23
CA LEU A 54 -5.57 -1.57 -0.81
C LEU A 54 -4.21 -1.60 -0.09
N ASP A 55 -4.16 -0.99 1.09
CA ASP A 55 -3.08 -1.19 2.05
C ASP A 55 -3.06 -2.65 2.56
N ASP A 56 -1.88 -3.15 2.93
CA ASP A 56 -1.68 -4.52 3.40
C ASP A 56 -2.51 -4.83 4.66
N ASN A 57 -2.70 -3.83 5.53
CA ASN A 57 -3.55 -4.00 6.72
C ASN A 57 -5.03 -4.14 6.37
N ILE A 58 -5.48 -3.52 5.26
CA ILE A 58 -6.84 -3.73 4.74
C ILE A 58 -6.92 -5.13 4.14
N LYS A 59 -5.92 -5.57 3.38
CA LYS A 59 -5.88 -6.91 2.77
C LYS A 59 -5.91 -8.03 3.82
N ALA A 60 -5.33 -7.79 4.99
CA ALA A 60 -5.36 -8.73 6.12
C ALA A 60 -6.76 -8.92 6.74
N ASP A 61 -7.68 -7.96 6.57
CA ASP A 61 -9.07 -8.06 7.00
C ASP A 61 -9.96 -8.34 5.78
N ALA A 62 -10.30 -9.62 5.58
CA ALA A 62 -11.04 -10.06 4.40
C ALA A 62 -12.42 -9.38 4.24
N ALA A 63 -13.09 -9.03 5.33
CA ALA A 63 -14.38 -8.35 5.27
C ALA A 63 -14.19 -6.90 4.81
N LEU A 64 -13.24 -6.18 5.43
CA LEU A 64 -12.93 -4.81 5.05
C LEU A 64 -12.40 -4.72 3.61
N ALA A 65 -11.52 -5.64 3.20
CA ALA A 65 -11.01 -5.71 1.84
C ALA A 65 -12.13 -5.94 0.82
N ALA A 66 -13.08 -6.84 1.12
CA ALA A 66 -14.22 -7.10 0.25
C ALA A 66 -15.12 -5.86 0.09
N ASP A 67 -15.39 -5.15 1.20
CA ASP A 67 -16.18 -3.92 1.18
C ASP A 67 -15.50 -2.81 0.38
N CYS A 68 -14.22 -2.54 0.64
CA CYS A 68 -13.44 -1.54 -0.10
C CYS A 68 -13.35 -1.88 -1.60
N LEU A 69 -13.15 -3.16 -1.96
CA LEU A 69 -13.11 -3.58 -3.37
C LEU A 69 -14.48 -3.49 -4.04
N ALA A 70 -15.56 -3.81 -3.34
CA ALA A 70 -16.90 -3.71 -3.90
C ALA A 70 -17.26 -2.24 -4.20
N GLU A 71 -16.92 -1.31 -3.31
CA GLU A 71 -17.07 0.13 -3.57
C GLU A 71 -16.13 0.58 -4.71
N GLY A 72 -14.84 0.23 -4.63
CA GLY A 72 -13.84 0.60 -5.62
C GLY A 72 -14.19 0.14 -7.04
N LYS A 73 -14.69 -1.09 -7.21
CA LYS A 73 -15.13 -1.61 -8.51
C LYS A 73 -16.33 -0.84 -9.08
N LYS A 74 -17.32 -0.50 -8.24
CA LYS A 74 -18.44 0.35 -8.69
C LYS A 74 -17.95 1.72 -9.17
N TRP A 75 -16.95 2.28 -8.49
CA TRP A 75 -16.32 3.52 -8.93
C TRP A 75 -15.55 3.33 -10.24
N LEU A 76 -14.78 2.26 -10.42
CA LEU A 76 -14.13 1.95 -11.70
C LEU A 76 -15.15 1.86 -12.85
N ASP A 77 -16.22 1.10 -12.66
CA ASP A 77 -17.26 0.91 -13.68
C ASP A 77 -17.94 2.23 -14.07
N LYS A 78 -18.27 3.06 -13.07
CA LYS A 78 -18.82 4.40 -13.28
C LYS A 78 -17.89 5.26 -14.13
N ASN A 79 -16.62 5.38 -13.74
CA ASN A 79 -15.68 6.25 -14.45
C ASN A 79 -15.31 5.71 -15.83
N ALA A 80 -15.30 4.39 -16.03
CA ALA A 80 -15.12 3.80 -17.35
C ALA A 80 -16.29 4.12 -18.30
N ALA A 81 -17.52 4.11 -17.79
CA ALA A 81 -18.69 4.53 -18.55
C ALA A 81 -18.66 6.04 -18.88
N GLU A 82 -18.28 6.87 -17.91
CA GLU A 82 -18.11 8.32 -18.11
C GLU A 82 -17.02 8.63 -19.14
N ALA A 83 -15.84 8.02 -19.03
CA ALA A 83 -14.76 8.18 -20.01
C ALA A 83 -15.20 7.75 -21.43
N ALA A 84 -15.99 6.69 -21.55
CA ALA A 84 -16.54 6.25 -22.83
C ALA A 84 -17.56 7.23 -23.42
N ALA A 85 -18.34 7.91 -22.58
CA ALA A 85 -19.28 8.95 -22.98
C ALA A 85 -18.52 10.23 -23.39
N SER A 86 -17.59 10.70 -22.55
CA SER A 86 -16.79 11.90 -22.80
C SER A 86 -15.92 11.77 -24.04
N ARG A 87 -15.40 10.58 -24.37
CA ARG A 87 -14.66 10.39 -25.64
C ARG A 87 -15.50 10.70 -26.89
N LYS A 88 -16.82 10.54 -26.82
CA LYS A 88 -17.74 10.87 -27.92
C LYS A 88 -18.07 12.36 -27.97
N GLN A 89 -18.21 12.99 -26.80
CA GLN A 89 -18.63 14.39 -26.67
C GLN A 89 -17.45 15.34 -26.86
N ASP A 90 -16.31 15.02 -26.25
CA ASP A 90 -15.12 15.86 -26.16
C ASP A 90 -13.85 15.08 -26.54
N PRO A 91 -13.74 14.61 -27.81
CA PRO A 91 -12.62 13.78 -28.25
C PRO A 91 -11.24 14.46 -28.12
N GLN A 92 -11.20 15.79 -27.96
CA GLN A 92 -9.96 16.54 -27.75
C GLN A 92 -9.21 16.10 -26.48
N PHE A 93 -9.91 15.71 -25.41
CA PHE A 93 -9.31 15.25 -24.16
C PHE A 93 -8.74 13.83 -24.22
N PHE A 94 -8.90 13.15 -25.36
CA PHE A 94 -8.47 11.76 -25.56
C PHE A 94 -7.44 11.63 -26.69
N ARG A 95 -6.85 12.73 -27.14
CA ARG A 95 -5.81 12.75 -28.19
C ARG A 95 -4.53 12.06 -27.72
N ASP A 96 -4.16 12.28 -26.47
CA ASP A 96 -2.92 11.77 -25.87
C ASP A 96 -3.11 10.45 -25.09
N GLY A 97 -4.33 9.93 -25.03
CA GLY A 97 -4.61 8.66 -24.35
C GLY A 97 -6.00 8.59 -23.74
N GLY A 98 -6.21 7.57 -22.91
CA GLY A 98 -7.35 7.50 -21.98
C GLY A 98 -7.05 8.27 -20.70
N TRP A 99 -8.09 8.56 -19.92
CA TRP A 99 -7.94 9.14 -18.58
C TRP A 99 -7.14 8.22 -17.64
N ASP A 100 -6.41 8.78 -16.68
CA ASP A 100 -5.62 8.01 -15.71
C ASP A 100 -6.12 8.25 -14.28
N PHE A 101 -6.76 7.22 -13.74
CA PHE A 101 -7.49 7.30 -12.48
C PHE A 101 -6.90 6.30 -11.48
N GLU A 102 -6.75 6.74 -10.24
CA GLU A 102 -6.24 5.90 -9.16
C GLU A 102 -7.06 6.13 -7.90
N ARG A 103 -7.34 5.05 -7.18
CA ARG A 103 -7.93 5.14 -5.85
C ARG A 103 -7.19 4.23 -4.88
N LYS A 104 -6.76 4.79 -3.76
CA LYS A 104 -6.00 4.12 -2.71
C LYS A 104 -6.83 4.08 -1.43
N TYR A 105 -6.88 2.92 -0.78
CA TYR A 105 -7.46 2.76 0.54
C TYR A 105 -6.36 2.43 1.55
N SER A 106 -6.27 3.18 2.64
CA SER A 106 -5.28 2.94 3.69
C SER A 106 -5.89 3.04 5.09
N ILE A 107 -5.44 2.22 6.04
CA ILE A 107 -5.90 2.35 7.43
C ILE A 107 -5.18 3.54 8.06
N ARG A 108 -5.95 4.52 8.53
CA ARG A 108 -5.43 5.69 9.23
C ARG A 108 -5.27 5.47 10.72
N SER A 109 -6.22 4.78 11.32
CA SER A 109 -6.22 4.44 12.75
C SER A 109 -7.15 3.28 13.06
N VAL A 110 -6.82 2.56 14.14
CA VAL A 110 -7.68 1.55 14.77
C VAL A 110 -7.84 1.92 16.24
N VAL A 111 -9.09 2.02 16.71
CA VAL A 111 -9.41 2.43 18.09
C VAL A 111 -10.21 1.32 18.79
N GLY A 112 -9.73 0.91 19.96
CA GLY A 112 -10.41 -0.06 20.83
C GLY A 112 -10.68 -1.41 20.16
N ASP A 113 -9.81 -1.84 19.25
CA ASP A 113 -9.90 -3.07 18.45
C ASP A 113 -11.22 -3.26 17.68
N ARG A 114 -11.98 -2.18 17.50
CA ARG A 114 -13.33 -2.23 16.95
C ARG A 114 -13.60 -1.20 15.89
N TYR A 115 -13.04 -0.01 16.04
CA TYR A 115 -13.29 1.10 15.12
C TYR A 115 -12.08 1.26 14.21
N ILE A 116 -12.33 1.32 12.90
CA ILE A 116 -11.31 1.55 11.89
C ILE A 116 -11.63 2.86 11.18
N SER A 117 -10.64 3.72 11.08
CA SER A 117 -10.63 4.86 10.16
C SER A 117 -9.83 4.49 8.93
N VAL A 118 -10.44 4.62 7.75
CA VAL A 118 -9.83 4.35 6.45
C VAL A 118 -9.74 5.67 5.69
N LEU A 119 -8.55 6.00 5.18
CA LEU A 119 -8.41 7.04 4.17
C LEU A 119 -8.65 6.45 2.78
N ARG A 120 -9.41 7.20 1.98
CA ARG A 120 -9.58 6.96 0.55
C ARG A 120 -9.03 8.15 -0.21
N ASP A 121 -7.95 7.94 -0.93
CA ASP A 121 -7.29 8.94 -1.75
C ASP A 121 -7.61 8.66 -3.22
N ASP A 122 -8.28 9.60 -3.88
CA ASP A 122 -8.69 9.50 -5.28
C ASP A 122 -7.84 10.47 -6.11
N TYR A 123 -7.16 9.96 -7.12
CA TYR A 123 -6.45 10.73 -8.15
C TYR A 123 -7.17 10.56 -9.48
N MET A 124 -7.37 11.65 -10.21
CA MET A 124 -8.12 11.67 -11.46
C MET A 124 -7.46 12.65 -12.45
N ASP A 125 -6.85 12.12 -13.51
CA ASP A 125 -6.42 12.92 -14.66
C ASP A 125 -7.35 12.69 -15.86
N THR A 126 -8.08 13.73 -16.22
CA THR A 126 -8.99 13.75 -17.38
C THR A 126 -8.38 14.46 -18.60
N HIS A 127 -7.10 14.84 -18.52
CA HIS A 127 -6.40 15.74 -19.45
C HIS A 127 -7.07 17.12 -19.57
N GLY A 128 -7.74 17.56 -18.49
CA GLY A 128 -8.28 18.90 -18.36
C GLY A 128 -7.20 19.93 -17.99
N ALA A 129 -7.60 20.97 -17.25
CA ALA A 129 -6.67 22.04 -16.86
C ALA A 129 -5.59 21.58 -15.86
N HIS A 130 -5.92 20.61 -15.01
CA HIS A 130 -5.01 19.99 -14.06
C HIS A 130 -5.61 18.65 -13.59
N PRO A 131 -4.80 17.68 -13.14
CA PRO A 131 -5.30 16.52 -12.42
C PRO A 131 -5.98 16.92 -11.11
N ASN A 132 -6.91 16.08 -10.65
CA ASN A 132 -7.63 16.26 -9.40
C ASN A 132 -7.18 15.24 -8.37
N SER A 133 -7.23 15.64 -7.10
CA SER A 133 -7.02 14.71 -5.98
C SER A 133 -8.01 15.01 -4.86
N ASP A 134 -8.73 13.99 -4.41
CA ASP A 134 -9.70 14.06 -3.33
C ASP A 134 -9.30 13.08 -2.22
N VAL A 135 -9.46 13.51 -0.96
CA VAL A 135 -9.16 12.68 0.21
C VAL A 135 -10.38 12.60 1.10
N ASN A 136 -10.85 11.37 1.36
CA ASN A 136 -12.00 11.09 2.20
C ASN A 136 -11.60 10.21 3.38
N THR A 137 -12.13 10.51 4.58
CA THR A 137 -12.04 9.61 5.72
C THR A 137 -13.34 8.83 5.87
N ILE A 138 -13.25 7.51 5.79
CA ILE A 138 -14.36 6.57 5.94
C ILE A 138 -14.22 5.89 7.30
N PHE A 139 -15.31 5.84 8.06
CA PHE A 139 -15.33 5.21 9.38
C PHE A 139 -16.13 3.90 9.35
N GLY A 140 -15.56 2.84 9.90
CA GLY A 140 -16.16 1.51 9.94
C GLY A 140 -16.01 0.80 11.28
N THR A 141 -16.85 -0.19 11.53
CA THR A 141 -16.76 -1.08 12.68
C THR A 141 -16.37 -2.49 12.26
N ARG A 142 -15.35 -3.07 12.88
CA ARG A 142 -14.99 -4.47 12.70
C ARG A 142 -16.08 -5.40 13.28
N PRO A 143 -16.39 -6.54 12.63
CA PRO A 143 -17.23 -7.57 13.23
C PRO A 143 -16.60 -8.06 14.54
N ARG A 144 -17.42 -8.36 15.55
CA ARG A 144 -16.92 -8.94 16.81
C ARG A 144 -16.33 -10.33 16.50
N THR A 145 -15.04 -10.50 16.74
CA THR A 145 -14.45 -11.83 16.91
C THR A 145 -15.07 -12.48 18.15
N SER A 146 -15.61 -13.68 18.01
CA SER A 146 -16.24 -14.40 19.10
C SER A 146 -15.19 -15.04 20.02
N GLY A 147 -15.06 -14.51 21.24
CA GLY A 147 -14.44 -15.16 22.42
C GLY A 147 -12.95 -14.85 22.61
N SER A 148 -12.43 -14.54 23.80
CA SER A 148 -12.77 -15.02 25.15
C SER A 148 -13.64 -14.05 25.96
N ARG A 149 -14.86 -14.50 26.31
CA ARG A 149 -15.53 -14.02 27.53
C ARG A 149 -14.78 -14.69 28.69
N SER A 150 -13.82 -14.00 29.30
CA SER A 150 -13.36 -14.40 30.64
C SER A 150 -14.58 -14.35 31.55
N GLY A 151 -14.98 -15.50 32.09
CA GLY A 151 -16.15 -15.62 32.93
C GLY A 151 -16.11 -14.64 34.10
N ARG A 152 -16.91 -13.58 34.02
CA ARG A 152 -17.27 -12.80 35.20
C ARG A 152 -18.51 -13.49 35.77
N SER A 153 -18.28 -14.47 36.64
CA SER A 153 -19.32 -15.07 37.46
C SER A 153 -19.98 -13.96 38.28
N SER A 154 -21.25 -13.66 38.01
CA SER A 154 -22.05 -12.80 38.86
C SER A 154 -22.10 -13.40 40.28
N PRO A 155 -21.91 -12.61 41.35
CA PRO A 155 -22.14 -13.11 42.70
C PRO A 155 -23.64 -13.43 42.86
N ARG A 156 -23.96 -14.64 43.32
CA ARG A 156 -25.31 -14.99 43.78
C ARG A 156 -25.70 -14.02 44.92
N PRO A 157 -26.91 -13.44 44.92
CA PRO A 157 -27.37 -12.68 46.08
C PRO A 157 -27.56 -13.61 47.29
N PRO A 158 -27.28 -13.13 48.51
CA PRO A 158 -27.47 -13.91 49.72
C PRO A 158 -28.97 -14.16 49.96
N THR A 159 -29.31 -15.43 50.18
CA THR A 159 -30.64 -15.85 50.61
C THR A 159 -30.93 -15.24 51.99
N MET A 160 -31.85 -14.29 52.08
CA MET A 160 -32.36 -13.83 53.37
C MET A 160 -33.24 -14.92 53.98
N ALA A 161 -32.81 -15.45 55.13
CA ALA A 161 -33.68 -16.20 56.02
C ALA A 161 -34.77 -15.26 56.55
N ARG A 162 -36.03 -15.62 56.37
CA ARG A 162 -37.16 -14.95 57.01
C ARG A 162 -37.35 -15.49 58.44
N PRO A 163 -37.79 -14.65 59.40
CA PRO A 163 -38.06 -15.05 60.77
C PRO A 163 -39.25 -16.01 60.89
#